data_AF-A0A8C0YS36-F1
#
_entry.id   AF-A0A8C0YS36-F1
#
_cell.length_a   1.000
_cell.length_b   1.000
_cell.length_c   1.000
_cell.angle_alpha   90.00
_cell.angle_beta   90.00
_cell.angle_gamma   90.00
#
_symmetry.space_group_name_H-M   'P 1'
#
loop_
_entity.id
_entity.type
_entity.pdbx_description
1 polymer ?
#
loop_
_entity_poly.entity_id
_entity_poly.type
_entity_poly.pdbx_seq_one_letter_code
_entity_poly.pdbx_strand_id
1 'polypeptide(L)'
;QDKIHDIKFWRQELDQKFEEMVQEIETLIIFKSRVERALESCSEPLQVTLQCLTERQKRVAIDLVHDEVEEELLKEKEVIEGVMVLLQRTLEQINEQIRLIRSVKYYLEKDLQDKFQAERIDDFCALLTNASTNLNRGNSDFSSAGKAEKEKNNSLSLRALVDSLLEQTASDMRRQYEATGRAFELRIEETKTAKTQLENQLNEVRETANQEKNLESLRLAIAEKEAPLKVAQTRLSSRSQRPNVYINPFSLLKRQKLTHGQAPLASL
;
A
#
# COMPACT_ATOMS: atom_id res chain seq x y z
N GLN A 1 24.09 -64.77 -18.33
CA GLN A 1 24.19 -63.90 -17.14
C GLN A 1 23.63 -62.50 -17.39
N ASP A 2 23.66 -62.00 -18.63
CA ASP A 2 23.29 -60.61 -18.96
C ASP A 2 21.81 -60.25 -18.73
N LYS A 3 20.86 -61.15 -19.00
CA LYS A 3 19.41 -60.86 -18.90
C LYS A 3 18.91 -60.53 -17.48
N ILE A 4 19.43 -61.21 -16.45
CA ILE A 4 19.04 -60.97 -15.05
C ILE A 4 19.61 -59.64 -14.54
N HIS A 5 20.78 -59.23 -15.06
CA HIS A 5 21.39 -57.94 -14.73
C HIS A 5 20.60 -56.80 -15.35
N ASP A 6 20.13 -56.95 -16.59
CA ASP A 6 19.28 -55.97 -17.27
C ASP A 6 17.95 -55.75 -16.53
N ILE A 7 17.25 -56.81 -16.09
CA ILE A 7 15.97 -56.70 -15.38
C ILE A 7 16.14 -55.98 -14.02
N LYS A 8 17.19 -56.35 -13.26
CA LYS A 8 17.50 -55.69 -11.98
C LYS A 8 17.85 -54.21 -12.16
N PHE A 9 18.60 -53.88 -13.22
CA PHE A 9 18.92 -52.50 -13.56
C PHE A 9 17.65 -51.69 -13.86
N TRP A 10 16.76 -52.19 -14.73
CA TRP A 10 15.53 -51.50 -15.07
C TRP A 10 14.57 -51.36 -13.89
N ARG A 11 14.57 -52.32 -12.96
CA ARG A 11 13.80 -52.23 -11.72
C ARG A 11 14.32 -51.09 -10.84
N GLN A 12 15.64 -51.04 -10.63
CA GLN A 12 16.27 -49.99 -9.84
C GLN A 12 16.02 -48.59 -10.45
N GLU A 13 16.08 -48.46 -11.77
CA GLU A 13 15.77 -47.20 -12.47
C GLU A 13 14.31 -46.78 -12.26
N LEU A 14 13.36 -47.72 -12.34
CA LEU A 14 11.94 -47.43 -12.07
C LEU A 14 11.66 -47.07 -10.61
N ASP A 15 12.28 -47.80 -9.67
CA ASP A 15 12.22 -47.50 -8.23
C ASP A 15 12.75 -46.08 -7.97
N GLN A 16 13.88 -45.72 -8.56
CA GLN A 16 14.46 -44.39 -8.43
C GLN A 16 13.49 -43.31 -8.97
N LYS A 17 12.95 -43.50 -10.18
CA LYS A 17 12.01 -42.54 -10.78
C LYS A 17 10.72 -42.42 -9.96
N PHE A 18 10.24 -43.51 -9.35
CA PHE A 18 9.10 -43.48 -8.46
C PHE A 18 9.37 -42.62 -7.22
N GLU A 19 10.52 -42.83 -6.55
CA GLU A 19 10.90 -42.02 -5.39
C GLU A 19 11.09 -40.53 -5.76
N GLU A 20 11.67 -40.24 -6.93
CA GLU A 20 11.75 -38.87 -7.45
C GLU A 20 10.36 -38.22 -7.62
N MET A 21 9.36 -38.97 -8.10
CA MET A 21 7.98 -38.45 -8.21
C MET A 21 7.35 -38.21 -6.85
N VAL A 22 7.63 -39.06 -5.85
CA VAL A 22 7.16 -38.86 -4.46
C VAL A 22 7.72 -37.56 -3.89
N GLN A 23 9.04 -37.36 -4.01
CA GLN A 23 9.71 -36.15 -3.53
C GLN A 23 9.21 -34.89 -4.25
N GLU A 24 8.94 -34.98 -5.55
CA GLU A 24 8.43 -33.83 -6.31
C GLU A 24 7.00 -33.46 -5.88
N ILE A 25 6.14 -34.43 -5.54
CA ILE A 25 4.81 -34.16 -4.96
C ILE A 25 4.94 -33.43 -3.63
N GLU A 26 5.81 -33.90 -2.73
CA GLU A 26 6.04 -33.25 -1.43
C GLU A 26 6.53 -31.81 -1.61
N THR A 27 7.45 -31.60 -2.54
CA THR A 27 7.97 -30.27 -2.86
C THR A 27 6.87 -29.35 -3.40
N LEU A 28 6.04 -29.82 -4.34
CA LEU A 28 4.92 -29.03 -4.86
C LEU A 28 3.87 -28.71 -3.81
N ILE A 29 3.63 -29.58 -2.83
CA ILE A 29 2.74 -29.29 -1.69
C ILE A 29 3.29 -28.13 -0.85
N ILE A 30 4.61 -28.07 -0.64
CA ILE A 30 5.24 -26.93 0.05
C ILE A 30 5.02 -25.64 -0.75
N PHE A 31 5.27 -25.65 -2.06
CA PHE A 31 5.04 -24.49 -2.92
C PHE A 31 3.57 -24.06 -2.95
N LYS A 32 2.64 -25.02 -3.01
CA LYS A 32 1.20 -24.76 -2.87
C LYS A 32 0.90 -24.00 -1.59
N SER A 33 1.40 -24.47 -0.45
CA SER A 33 1.16 -23.83 0.85
C SER A 33 1.74 -22.41 0.94
N ARG A 34 2.86 -22.15 0.24
CA ARG A 34 3.46 -20.80 0.17
C ARG A 34 2.56 -19.84 -0.62
N VAL A 35 2.03 -20.29 -1.76
CA VAL A 35 1.11 -19.50 -2.60
C VAL A 35 -0.22 -19.25 -1.88
N GLU A 36 -0.79 -20.26 -1.21
CA GLU A 36 -2.01 -20.11 -0.41
C GLU A 36 -1.83 -19.07 0.70
N ARG A 37 -0.71 -19.11 1.41
CA ARG A 37 -0.41 -18.13 2.46
C ARG A 37 -0.20 -16.72 1.91
N ALA A 38 0.47 -16.59 0.76
CA ALA A 38 0.63 -15.31 0.08
C ALA A 38 -0.73 -14.72 -0.33
N LEU A 39 -1.62 -15.55 -0.87
CA LEU A 39 -2.98 -15.14 -1.23
C LEU A 39 -3.79 -14.69 -0.01
N GLU A 40 -3.74 -15.44 1.09
CA GLU A 40 -4.41 -15.07 2.36
C GLU A 40 -3.90 -13.71 2.88
N SER A 41 -2.58 -13.46 2.79
CA SER A 41 -1.98 -12.20 3.23
C SER A 41 -2.43 -10.96 2.45
N CYS A 42 -3.06 -11.13 1.28
CA CYS A 42 -3.61 -10.02 0.49
C CYS A 42 -4.95 -9.51 1.03
N SER A 43 -5.67 -10.31 1.82
CA SER A 43 -7.05 -9.99 2.26
C SER A 43 -7.11 -8.77 3.18
N GLU A 44 -6.22 -8.69 4.17
CA GLU A 44 -6.22 -7.58 5.13
C GLU A 44 -5.85 -6.24 4.48
N PRO A 45 -4.74 -6.13 3.70
CA PRO A 45 -4.43 -4.91 2.96
C PRO A 45 -5.57 -4.44 2.07
N LEU A 46 -6.19 -5.34 1.31
CA LEU A 46 -7.34 -5.00 0.45
C LEU A 46 -8.50 -4.42 1.24
N GLN A 47 -8.83 -5.04 2.38
CA GLN A 47 -9.90 -4.57 3.25
C GLN A 47 -9.61 -3.15 3.77
N VAL A 48 -8.38 -2.88 4.20
CA VAL A 48 -7.96 -1.56 4.66
C VAL A 48 -8.07 -0.54 3.54
N THR A 49 -7.56 -0.83 2.35
CA THR A 49 -7.65 0.05 1.17
C THR A 49 -9.11 0.38 0.83
N LEU A 50 -9.99 -0.62 0.84
CA LEU A 50 -11.43 -0.43 0.58
C LEU A 50 -12.10 0.42 1.68
N GLN A 51 -11.73 0.23 2.94
CA GLN A 51 -12.22 1.05 4.04
C GLN A 51 -11.79 2.50 3.88
N CYS A 52 -10.52 2.74 3.53
CA CYS A 52 -10.00 4.08 3.26
C CYS A 52 -10.78 4.76 2.13
N LEU A 53 -11.01 4.07 1.00
CA LEU A 53 -11.82 4.58 -0.11
C LEU A 53 -13.26 4.90 0.33
N THR A 54 -13.87 4.03 1.14
CA THR A 54 -15.23 4.23 1.66
C THR A 54 -15.32 5.47 2.56
N GLU A 55 -14.35 5.69 3.45
CA GLU A 55 -14.31 6.89 4.29
C GLU A 55 -14.13 8.16 3.45
N ARG A 56 -13.35 8.09 2.38
CA ARG A 56 -13.15 9.23 1.47
C ARG A 56 -14.41 9.57 0.69
N GLN A 57 -15.22 8.59 0.30
CA GLN A 57 -16.51 8.84 -0.36
C GLN A 57 -17.51 9.59 0.53
N LYS A 58 -17.30 9.65 1.85
CA LYS A 58 -18.14 10.42 2.77
C LYS A 58 -17.80 11.91 2.81
N ARG A 59 -16.75 12.36 2.11
CA ARG A 59 -16.39 13.79 2.03
C ARG A 59 -17.49 14.57 1.32
N VAL A 60 -17.71 15.80 1.77
CA VAL A 60 -18.79 16.67 1.28
C VAL A 60 -18.28 18.07 0.96
N ALA A 61 -19.04 18.79 0.12
CA ALA A 61 -18.79 20.19 -0.22
C ALA A 61 -17.35 20.42 -0.74
N ILE A 62 -16.61 21.33 -0.11
CA ILE A 62 -15.25 21.73 -0.54
C ILE A 62 -14.22 20.60 -0.43
N ASP A 63 -14.51 19.55 0.35
CA ASP A 63 -13.62 18.40 0.53
C ASP A 63 -13.86 17.28 -0.50
N LEU A 64 -14.88 17.42 -1.37
CA LEU A 64 -15.13 16.47 -2.47
C LEU A 64 -14.15 16.71 -3.62
N VAL A 65 -12.90 16.31 -3.40
CA VAL A 65 -11.80 16.46 -4.35
C VAL A 65 -11.17 15.09 -4.60
N HIS A 66 -10.98 14.77 -5.87
CA HIS A 66 -10.12 13.66 -6.28
C HIS A 66 -8.68 14.11 -6.06
N ASP A 67 -8.09 13.66 -4.97
CA ASP A 67 -6.70 13.94 -4.63
C ASP A 67 -5.78 12.76 -4.95
N GLU A 68 -4.49 13.02 -4.89
CA GLU A 68 -3.44 12.02 -5.11
C GLU A 68 -3.60 10.78 -4.21
N VAL A 69 -4.10 10.94 -2.98
CA VAL A 69 -4.36 9.82 -2.08
C VAL A 69 -5.46 8.91 -2.62
N GLU A 70 -6.52 9.46 -3.22
CA GLU A 70 -7.56 8.65 -3.85
C GLU A 70 -7.04 7.87 -5.05
N GLU A 71 -6.23 8.52 -5.88
CA GLU A 71 -5.61 7.90 -7.04
C GLU A 71 -4.70 6.74 -6.63
N GLU A 72 -3.84 6.96 -5.62
CA GLU A 72 -2.93 5.92 -5.12
C GLU A 72 -3.67 4.78 -4.40
N LEU A 73 -4.76 5.07 -3.67
CA LEU A 73 -5.61 4.02 -3.08
C LEU A 73 -6.32 3.17 -4.14
N LEU A 74 -6.78 3.77 -5.25
CA LEU A 74 -7.38 3.01 -6.35
C LEU A 74 -6.33 2.12 -7.02
N LYS A 75 -5.12 2.64 -7.27
CA LYS A 75 -4.00 1.84 -7.78
C LYS A 75 -3.62 0.71 -6.82
N GLU A 76 -3.59 0.97 -5.51
CA GLU A 76 -3.31 -0.05 -4.48
C GLU A 76 -4.34 -1.16 -4.52
N LYS A 77 -5.63 -0.82 -4.61
CA LYS A 77 -6.69 -1.81 -4.80
C LYS A 77 -6.45 -2.65 -6.05
N GLU A 78 -6.20 -2.02 -7.20
CA GLU A 78 -5.99 -2.72 -8.47
C GLU A 78 -4.77 -3.65 -8.44
N VAL A 79 -3.66 -3.20 -7.82
CA VAL A 79 -2.45 -4.02 -7.64
C VAL A 79 -2.75 -5.23 -6.78
N ILE A 80 -3.41 -5.05 -5.62
CA ILE A 80 -3.73 -6.17 -4.73
C ILE A 80 -4.66 -7.18 -5.41
N GLU A 81 -5.74 -6.71 -6.06
CA GLU A 81 -6.66 -7.58 -6.80
C GLU A 81 -5.95 -8.33 -7.95
N GLY A 82 -5.06 -7.64 -8.68
CA GLY A 82 -4.24 -8.24 -9.73
C GLY A 82 -3.31 -9.34 -9.21
N VAL A 83 -2.65 -9.09 -8.07
CA VAL A 83 -1.81 -10.08 -7.38
C VAL A 83 -2.63 -11.29 -6.95
N MET A 84 -3.81 -11.08 -6.35
CA MET A 84 -4.68 -12.18 -5.94
C MET A 84 -5.08 -13.07 -7.12
N VAL A 85 -5.48 -12.47 -8.26
CA VAL A 85 -5.83 -13.22 -9.47
C VAL A 85 -4.62 -14.01 -10.01
N LEU A 86 -3.43 -13.41 -9.98
CA LEU A 86 -2.22 -14.06 -10.46
C LEU A 86 -1.81 -15.25 -9.56
N LEU A 87 -1.87 -15.08 -8.24
CA LEU A 87 -1.62 -16.15 -7.26
C LEU A 87 -2.66 -17.28 -7.37
N GLN A 88 -3.93 -16.96 -7.58
CA GLN A 88 -5.00 -17.94 -7.77
C GLN A 88 -4.76 -18.82 -9.01
N ARG A 89 -4.42 -18.21 -10.15
CA ARG A 89 -4.06 -18.95 -11.38
C ARG A 89 -2.84 -19.82 -11.18
N THR A 90 -1.84 -19.33 -10.45
CA THR A 90 -0.63 -20.08 -10.13
C THR A 90 -0.95 -21.29 -9.26
N LEU A 91 -1.86 -21.14 -8.29
CA LEU A 91 -2.35 -22.22 -7.44
C LEU A 91 -3.06 -23.31 -8.25
N GLU A 92 -3.87 -22.93 -9.24
CA GLU A 92 -4.50 -23.86 -10.18
C GLU A 92 -3.46 -24.66 -10.98
N GLN A 93 -2.42 -24.00 -11.49
CA GLN A 93 -1.31 -24.66 -12.19
C GLN A 93 -0.57 -25.66 -11.30
N ILE A 94 -0.28 -25.29 -10.04
CA ILE A 94 0.36 -26.19 -9.07
C ILE A 94 -0.54 -27.40 -8.79
N ASN A 95 -1.83 -27.20 -8.56
CA ASN A 95 -2.77 -28.30 -8.32
C ASN A 95 -2.84 -29.27 -9.51
N GLU A 96 -2.86 -28.75 -10.73
CA GLU A 96 -2.85 -29.57 -11.94
C GLU A 96 -1.53 -30.34 -12.08
N GLN A 97 -0.38 -29.69 -11.83
CA GLN A 97 0.92 -30.37 -11.87
C GLN A 97 1.01 -31.49 -10.83
N ILE A 98 0.50 -31.28 -9.61
CA ILE A 98 0.40 -32.34 -8.58
C ILE A 98 -0.47 -33.49 -9.09
N ARG A 99 -1.60 -33.21 -9.75
CA ARG A 99 -2.48 -34.23 -10.31
C ARG A 99 -1.77 -35.07 -11.38
N LEU A 100 -1.04 -34.42 -12.29
CA LEU A 100 -0.28 -35.09 -13.36
C LEU A 100 0.83 -35.98 -12.78
N ILE A 101 1.62 -35.48 -11.83
CA ILE A 101 2.70 -36.26 -11.20
C ILE A 101 2.12 -37.45 -10.41
N ARG A 102 1.00 -37.28 -9.71
CA ARG A 102 0.31 -38.40 -9.05
C ARG A 102 -0.16 -39.46 -10.05
N SER A 103 -0.64 -39.05 -11.22
CA SER A 103 -1.00 -40.00 -12.29
C SER A 103 0.22 -40.75 -12.79
N VAL A 104 1.35 -40.08 -13.03
CA VAL A 104 2.59 -40.74 -13.46
C VAL A 104 3.10 -41.70 -12.39
N LYS A 105 3.11 -41.29 -11.12
CA LYS A 105 3.49 -42.13 -9.99
C LYS A 105 2.68 -43.43 -9.96
N TYR A 106 1.35 -43.34 -10.13
CA TYR A 106 0.48 -44.52 -10.16
C TYR A 106 0.86 -45.50 -11.29
N TYR A 107 1.15 -44.99 -12.50
CA TYR A 107 1.57 -45.85 -13.60
C TYR A 107 2.95 -46.47 -13.37
N LEU A 108 3.89 -45.73 -12.79
CA LEU A 108 5.20 -46.28 -12.40
C LEU A 108 5.06 -47.39 -11.36
N GLU A 109 4.20 -47.20 -10.36
CA GLU A 109 3.92 -48.20 -9.31
C GLU A 109 3.32 -49.48 -9.91
N LYS A 110 2.37 -49.33 -10.84
CA LYS A 110 1.78 -50.45 -11.55
C LYS A 110 2.81 -51.19 -12.42
N ASP A 111 3.58 -50.46 -13.21
CA ASP A 111 4.66 -51.02 -14.06
C ASP A 111 5.67 -51.80 -13.20
N LEU A 112 6.01 -51.27 -12.02
CA LEU A 112 6.88 -51.92 -11.05
C LEU A 112 6.27 -53.23 -10.56
N GLN A 113 5.01 -53.20 -10.13
CA GLN A 113 4.30 -54.38 -9.62
C GLN A 113 4.17 -55.48 -10.68
N ASP A 114 3.88 -55.12 -11.93
CA ASP A 114 3.77 -56.05 -13.05
C ASP A 114 5.14 -56.70 -13.33
N LYS A 115 6.24 -55.92 -13.29
CA LYS A 115 7.61 -56.44 -13.44
C LYS A 115 8.02 -57.36 -12.29
N PHE A 116 7.65 -57.04 -11.05
CA PHE A 116 7.88 -57.92 -9.90
C PHE A 116 7.14 -59.25 -10.04
N GLN A 117 5.89 -59.23 -10.50
CA GLN A 117 5.15 -60.47 -10.74
C GLN A 117 5.78 -61.30 -11.86
N ALA A 118 6.22 -60.66 -12.95
CA ALA A 118 6.95 -61.33 -14.02
C ALA A 118 8.25 -61.97 -13.52
N GLU A 119 9.08 -61.25 -12.74
CA GLU A 119 10.32 -61.79 -12.15
C GLU A 119 10.03 -63.01 -11.26
N ARG A 120 8.96 -62.97 -10.44
CA ARG A 120 8.56 -64.11 -9.60
C ARG A 120 8.11 -65.34 -10.41
N ILE A 121 7.41 -65.12 -11.51
CA ILE A 121 6.98 -66.20 -12.41
C ILE A 121 8.21 -66.80 -13.10
N ASP A 122 9.13 -65.97 -13.60
CA ASP A 122 10.37 -66.41 -14.22
C ASP A 122 11.25 -67.20 -13.25
N ASP A 123 11.39 -66.75 -11.99
CA ASP A 123 12.10 -67.47 -10.93
C ASP A 123 11.46 -68.84 -10.65
N PHE A 124 10.13 -68.90 -10.58
CA PHE A 124 9.39 -70.16 -10.41
C PHE A 124 9.56 -71.11 -11.60
N CYS A 125 9.50 -70.58 -12.83
CA CYS A 125 9.74 -71.35 -14.05
C CYS A 125 11.19 -71.82 -14.17
N ALA A 126 12.18 -71.03 -13.72
CA ALA A 126 13.58 -71.42 -13.68
C ALA A 126 13.86 -72.59 -12.71
N LEU A 127 13.01 -72.77 -11.69
CA LEU A 127 13.06 -73.92 -10.77
C LEU A 127 12.44 -75.20 -11.37
N LEU A 128 11.69 -75.11 -12.47
CA LEU A 128 11.08 -76.26 -13.16
C LEU A 128 12.00 -76.77 -14.28
N THR A 129 12.49 -78.01 -14.19
CA THR A 129 13.39 -78.58 -15.21
C THR A 129 12.70 -79.66 -16.06
N ASN A 130 12.56 -79.43 -17.36
CA ASN A 130 13.28 -80.16 -18.44
C ASN A 130 12.89 -79.66 -19.84
N ALA A 131 13.92 -79.40 -20.65
CA ALA A 131 13.97 -79.26 -22.11
C ALA A 131 13.24 -78.08 -22.82
N SER A 132 14.08 -77.13 -23.26
CA SER A 132 14.06 -76.40 -24.55
C SER A 132 13.21 -75.12 -24.76
N THR A 133 13.94 -74.16 -25.36
CA THR A 133 13.59 -73.14 -26.36
C THR A 133 12.79 -71.89 -25.98
N ASN A 134 13.58 -70.79 -25.93
CA ASN A 134 13.38 -69.49 -26.58
C ASN A 134 11.94 -69.05 -26.87
N LEU A 135 11.50 -67.96 -26.20
CA LEU A 135 10.50 -67.06 -26.75
C LEU A 135 10.83 -65.58 -26.50
N ASN A 136 10.32 -64.78 -27.44
CA ASN A 136 10.74 -63.44 -27.84
C ASN A 136 10.43 -62.31 -26.85
N ARG A 137 11.28 -61.27 -26.94
CA ARG A 137 11.15 -59.95 -26.33
C ARG A 137 9.85 -59.25 -26.76
N GLY A 138 9.00 -58.90 -25.79
CA GLY A 138 8.15 -57.71 -25.90
C GLY A 138 8.97 -56.49 -25.50
N ASN A 139 9.02 -55.47 -26.38
CA ASN A 139 9.59 -54.16 -26.07
C ASN A 139 8.94 -53.60 -24.81
N SER A 140 9.69 -53.49 -23.71
CA SER A 140 9.25 -52.73 -22.55
C SER A 140 9.31 -51.25 -22.90
N ASP A 141 8.13 -50.68 -23.04
CA ASP A 141 7.88 -49.30 -23.44
C ASP A 141 8.76 -48.29 -22.73
N PHE A 142 9.52 -47.53 -23.53
CA PHE A 142 10.21 -46.29 -23.18
C PHE A 142 9.23 -45.14 -22.83
N SER A 143 7.95 -45.45 -22.63
CA SER A 143 6.85 -44.48 -22.58
C SER A 143 6.53 -43.95 -21.18
N SER A 144 6.75 -44.73 -20.10
CA SER A 144 6.46 -44.31 -18.72
C SER A 144 7.61 -43.51 -18.11
N ALA A 145 8.86 -43.93 -18.30
CA ALA A 145 10.04 -43.20 -17.84
C ALA A 145 10.19 -41.81 -18.49
N GLY A 146 9.94 -41.70 -19.81
CA GLY A 146 9.98 -40.41 -20.52
C GLY A 146 8.89 -39.43 -20.08
N LYS A 147 7.71 -39.94 -19.68
CA LYS A 147 6.65 -39.11 -19.09
C LYS A 147 7.03 -38.60 -17.71
N ALA A 148 7.66 -39.42 -16.87
CA ALA A 148 8.14 -39.01 -15.55
C ALA A 148 9.18 -37.89 -15.64
N GLU A 149 10.13 -38.00 -16.58
CA GLU A 149 11.13 -36.96 -16.78
C GLU A 149 10.54 -35.65 -17.31
N LYS A 150 9.55 -35.74 -18.21
CA LYS A 150 8.80 -34.56 -18.67
C LYS A 150 8.08 -33.86 -17.52
N GLU A 151 7.32 -34.59 -16.71
CA GLU A 151 6.57 -33.97 -15.60
C GLU A 151 7.47 -33.44 -14.50
N LYS A 152 8.64 -34.05 -14.27
CA LYS A 152 9.69 -33.49 -13.40
C LYS A 152 10.18 -32.13 -13.90
N ASN A 153 10.49 -32.02 -15.20
CA ASN A 153 10.97 -30.78 -15.80
C ASN A 153 9.90 -29.67 -15.80
N ASN A 154 8.64 -30.04 -16.04
CA ASN A 154 7.50 -29.13 -15.90
C ASN A 154 7.41 -28.59 -14.46
N SER A 155 7.55 -29.48 -13.47
CA SER A 155 7.52 -29.11 -12.06
C SER A 155 8.66 -28.17 -11.66
N LEU A 156 9.89 -28.46 -12.10
CA LEU A 156 11.05 -27.59 -11.88
C LEU A 156 10.82 -26.18 -12.46
N SER A 157 10.30 -26.12 -13.69
CA SER A 157 10.00 -24.85 -14.37
C SER A 157 8.90 -24.07 -13.63
N LEU A 158 7.86 -24.76 -13.18
CA LEU A 158 6.77 -24.18 -12.41
C LEU A 158 7.26 -23.63 -11.06
N ARG A 159 8.14 -24.37 -10.36
CA ARG A 159 8.72 -23.90 -9.09
C ARG A 159 9.54 -22.63 -9.26
N ALA A 160 10.38 -22.56 -10.28
CA ALA A 160 11.14 -21.36 -10.60
C ALA A 160 10.23 -20.17 -10.92
N LEU A 161 9.14 -20.40 -11.67
CA LEU A 161 8.13 -19.38 -11.94
C LEU A 161 7.45 -18.91 -10.65
N VAL A 162 7.04 -19.83 -9.77
CA VAL A 162 6.40 -19.50 -8.49
C VAL A 162 7.31 -18.65 -7.61
N ASP A 163 8.59 -19.01 -7.48
CA ASP A 163 9.52 -18.24 -6.67
C ASP A 163 9.69 -16.81 -7.22
N SER A 164 9.86 -16.66 -8.54
CA SER A 164 9.93 -15.34 -9.18
C SER A 164 8.65 -14.52 -9.00
N LEU A 165 7.49 -15.18 -9.09
CA LEU A 165 6.19 -14.53 -9.00
C LEU A 165 5.91 -14.06 -7.56
N LEU A 166 6.24 -14.88 -6.56
CA LEU A 166 6.10 -14.49 -5.15
C LEU A 166 6.97 -13.27 -4.83
N GLU A 167 8.22 -13.25 -5.32
CA GLU A 167 9.11 -12.10 -5.13
C GLU A 167 8.56 -10.85 -5.84
N GLN A 168 8.16 -10.97 -7.10
CA GLN A 168 7.66 -9.85 -7.89
C GLN A 168 6.38 -9.27 -7.29
N THR A 169 5.40 -10.11 -6.97
CA THR A 169 4.12 -9.66 -6.40
C THR A 169 4.29 -8.99 -5.03
N ALA A 170 5.18 -9.51 -4.18
CA ALA A 170 5.51 -8.87 -2.91
C ALA A 170 6.19 -7.50 -3.11
N SER A 171 7.05 -7.38 -4.11
CA SER A 171 7.71 -6.11 -4.47
C SER A 171 6.71 -5.08 -5.01
N ASP A 172 5.83 -5.50 -5.91
CA ASP A 172 4.79 -4.64 -6.50
C ASP A 172 3.82 -4.11 -5.43
N MET A 173 3.34 -4.99 -4.53
CA MET A 173 2.49 -4.58 -3.40
C MET A 173 3.20 -3.59 -2.48
N ARG A 174 4.47 -3.86 -2.12
CA ARG A 174 5.25 -2.98 -1.24
C ARG A 174 5.45 -1.61 -1.86
N ARG A 175 5.82 -1.57 -3.15
CA ARG A 175 6.02 -0.33 -3.89
C ARG A 175 4.75 0.52 -3.91
N GLN A 176 3.61 -0.11 -4.12
CA GLN A 176 2.33 0.60 -4.15
C GLN A 176 1.92 1.08 -2.76
N TYR A 177 2.07 0.26 -1.72
CA TYR A 177 1.86 0.66 -0.33
C TYR A 177 2.70 1.89 0.06
N GLU A 178 3.97 1.92 -0.33
CA GLU A 178 4.86 3.06 -0.08
C GLU A 178 4.41 4.32 -0.86
N ALA A 179 3.88 4.15 -2.08
CA ALA A 179 3.35 5.27 -2.87
C ALA A 179 2.11 5.87 -2.21
N THR A 180 1.14 5.03 -1.83
CA THR A 180 -0.05 5.46 -1.07
C THR A 180 0.34 6.11 0.26
N GLY A 181 1.30 5.53 0.98
CA GLY A 181 1.81 6.07 2.25
C GLY A 181 2.38 7.49 2.10
N ARG A 182 3.20 7.72 1.08
CA ARG A 182 3.74 9.06 0.78
C ARG A 182 2.63 10.05 0.43
N ALA A 183 1.64 9.65 -0.38
CA ALA A 183 0.51 10.52 -0.70
C ALA A 183 -0.25 10.93 0.57
N PHE A 184 -0.47 10.01 1.50
CA PHE A 184 -1.09 10.31 2.79
C PHE A 184 -0.26 11.28 3.62
N GLU A 185 1.06 11.06 3.73
CA GLU A 185 1.96 11.95 4.47
C GLU A 185 1.90 13.38 3.93
N LEU A 186 1.96 13.55 2.60
CA LEU A 186 1.84 14.84 1.95
C LEU A 186 0.49 15.51 2.25
N ARG A 187 -0.62 14.80 2.09
CA ARG A 187 -1.96 15.33 2.35
C ARG A 187 -2.15 15.73 3.82
N ILE A 188 -1.54 15.01 4.75
CA ILE A 188 -1.56 15.33 6.17
C ILE A 188 -0.81 16.65 6.42
N GLU A 189 0.38 16.82 5.85
CA GLU A 189 1.17 18.05 5.99
C GLU A 189 0.49 19.27 5.33
N GLU A 190 -0.12 19.09 4.16
CA GLU A 190 -0.95 20.11 3.51
C GLU A 190 -2.10 20.55 4.43
N THR A 191 -2.81 19.59 5.02
CA THR A 191 -3.95 19.85 5.91
C THR A 191 -3.51 20.57 7.18
N LYS A 192 -2.37 20.16 7.78
CA LYS A 192 -1.79 20.85 8.94
C LYS A 192 -1.43 22.29 8.61
N THR A 193 -0.79 22.51 7.46
CA THR A 193 -0.37 23.84 7.01
C THR A 193 -1.58 24.74 6.78
N ALA A 194 -2.60 24.26 6.08
CA ALA A 194 -3.84 24.99 5.85
C ALA A 194 -4.56 25.34 7.16
N LYS A 195 -4.61 24.41 8.11
CA LYS A 195 -5.16 24.66 9.45
C LYS A 195 -4.42 25.81 10.15
N THR A 196 -3.09 25.76 10.20
CA THR A 196 -2.29 26.82 10.85
C THR A 196 -2.51 28.18 10.18
N GLN A 197 -2.63 28.22 8.85
CA GLN A 197 -2.93 29.46 8.13
C GLN A 197 -4.32 30.01 8.51
N LEU A 198 -5.34 29.15 8.57
CA LEU A 198 -6.69 29.56 8.99
C LEU A 198 -6.73 30.04 10.45
N GLU A 199 -5.98 29.41 11.35
CA GLU A 199 -5.84 29.84 12.74
C GLU A 199 -5.19 31.23 12.84
N ASN A 200 -4.18 31.51 12.01
CA ASN A 200 -3.55 32.83 11.94
C ASN A 200 -4.52 33.89 11.40
N GLN A 201 -5.23 33.60 10.31
CA GLN A 201 -6.24 34.50 9.75
C GLN A 201 -7.37 34.78 10.76
N LEU A 202 -7.80 33.78 11.52
CA LEU A 202 -8.79 33.96 12.57
C LEU A 202 -8.31 34.93 13.66
N ASN A 203 -7.03 34.87 14.03
CA ASN A 203 -6.45 35.80 15.00
C ASN A 203 -6.41 37.24 14.46
N GLU A 204 -6.05 37.43 13.19
CA GLU A 204 -6.08 38.76 12.55
C GLU A 204 -7.52 39.33 12.48
N VAL A 205 -8.51 38.50 12.13
CA VAL A 205 -9.91 38.92 12.12
C VAL A 205 -10.41 39.28 13.52
N ARG A 206 -9.94 38.59 14.56
CA ARG A 206 -10.27 38.94 15.96
C ARG A 206 -9.65 40.28 16.36
N GLU A 207 -8.40 40.53 15.96
CA GLU A 207 -7.71 41.78 16.25
C GLU A 207 -8.42 42.96 15.58
N THR A 208 -8.78 42.82 14.30
CA THR A 208 -9.54 43.85 13.57
C THR A 208 -10.91 44.12 14.20
N ALA A 209 -11.65 43.08 14.59
CA ALA A 209 -12.92 43.25 15.32
C ALA A 209 -12.75 43.98 16.68
N ASN A 210 -11.63 43.76 17.37
CA ASN A 210 -11.32 44.50 18.60
C ASN A 210 -10.98 45.97 18.31
N GLN A 211 -10.22 46.22 17.25
CA GLN A 211 -9.89 47.59 16.80
C GLN A 211 -11.15 48.37 16.39
N GLU A 212 -12.12 47.72 15.73
CA GLU A 212 -13.41 48.34 15.39
C GLU A 212 -14.18 48.78 16.65
N LYS A 213 -14.21 47.95 17.69
CA LYS A 213 -14.82 48.32 18.99
C LYS A 213 -14.11 49.50 19.65
N ASN A 214 -12.77 49.53 19.56
CA ASN A 214 -11.97 50.64 20.09
C ASN A 214 -12.27 51.94 19.33
N LEU A 215 -12.36 51.88 17.99
CA LEU A 215 -12.73 53.03 17.17
C LEU A 215 -14.12 53.57 17.52
N GLU A 216 -15.09 52.69 17.72
CA GLU A 216 -16.45 53.10 18.11
C GLU A 216 -16.46 53.78 19.49
N SER A 217 -15.73 53.20 20.46
CA SER A 217 -15.57 53.78 21.79
C SER A 217 -14.90 55.16 21.76
N LEU A 218 -13.88 55.34 20.91
CA LEU A 218 -13.22 56.63 20.71
C LEU A 218 -14.13 57.66 20.05
N ARG A 219 -14.95 57.25 19.07
CA ARG A 219 -15.95 58.14 18.44
C ARG A 219 -16.98 58.64 19.45
N LEU A 220 -17.49 57.74 20.31
CA LEU A 220 -18.40 58.11 21.40
C LEU A 220 -17.73 59.10 22.37
N ALA A 221 -16.51 58.81 22.82
CA ALA A 221 -15.77 59.70 23.70
C ALA A 221 -15.53 61.09 23.08
N ILE A 222 -15.22 61.17 21.78
CA ILE A 222 -15.08 62.45 21.07
C ILE A 222 -16.40 63.22 21.06
N ALA A 223 -17.51 62.55 20.71
CA ALA A 223 -18.83 63.16 20.67
C ALA A 223 -19.23 63.72 22.06
N GLU A 224 -18.97 62.99 23.13
CA GLU A 224 -19.20 63.45 24.51
C GLU A 224 -18.38 64.69 24.88
N LYS A 225 -17.18 64.85 24.30
CA LYS A 225 -16.31 66.03 24.55
C LYS A 225 -16.66 67.24 23.70
N GLU A 226 -17.46 67.12 22.64
CA GLU A 226 -17.80 68.26 21.78
C GLU A 226 -18.57 69.36 22.51
N ALA A 227 -19.58 69.01 23.32
CA ALA A 227 -20.38 69.97 24.07
C ALA A 227 -19.54 70.78 25.09
N PRO A 228 -18.77 70.17 26.00
CA PRO A 228 -17.92 70.92 26.91
C PRO A 228 -16.81 71.72 26.19
N LEU A 229 -16.30 71.22 25.06
CA LEU A 229 -15.36 71.98 24.22
C LEU A 229 -15.98 73.26 23.67
N LYS A 230 -17.19 73.20 23.10
CA LYS A 230 -17.93 74.38 22.62
C LYS A 230 -18.13 75.40 23.74
N VAL A 231 -18.50 74.95 24.94
CA VAL A 231 -18.62 75.85 26.12
C VAL A 231 -17.29 76.52 26.45
N ALA A 232 -16.19 75.77 26.46
CA ALA A 232 -14.86 76.32 26.70
C ALA A 232 -14.44 77.34 25.62
N GLN A 233 -14.70 77.04 24.34
CA GLN A 233 -14.45 77.93 23.21
C GLN A 233 -15.27 79.23 23.30
N THR A 234 -16.57 79.13 23.58
CA THR A 234 -17.44 80.31 23.77
C THR A 234 -16.94 81.15 24.95
N ARG A 235 -16.62 80.54 26.10
CA ARG A 235 -16.03 81.24 27.25
C ARG A 235 -14.73 81.96 26.90
N LEU A 236 -13.86 81.33 26.11
CA LEU A 236 -12.61 81.94 25.65
C LEU A 236 -12.87 83.14 24.72
N SER A 237 -13.79 82.98 23.76
CA SER A 237 -14.18 84.06 22.84
C SER A 237 -14.73 85.27 23.59
N SER A 238 -15.69 85.07 24.49
CA SER A 238 -16.24 86.16 25.33
C SER A 238 -15.17 86.82 26.20
N ARG A 239 -14.16 86.08 26.69
CA ARG A 239 -13.03 86.65 27.45
C ARG A 239 -12.12 87.51 26.57
N SER A 240 -11.94 87.17 25.29
CA SER A 240 -11.10 87.92 24.36
C SER A 240 -11.66 89.30 23.97
N GLN A 241 -12.97 89.49 24.13
CA GLN A 241 -13.68 90.73 23.80
C GLN A 241 -13.80 91.70 24.99
N ARG A 242 -13.15 91.43 26.12
CA ARG A 242 -13.21 92.30 27.29
C ARG A 242 -12.56 93.66 26.98
N PRO A 243 -13.29 94.79 27.12
CA PRO A 243 -12.69 96.11 26.97
C PRO A 243 -11.68 96.37 28.10
N ASN A 244 -10.56 97.02 27.78
CA ASN A 244 -9.47 97.41 28.70
C ASN A 244 -8.64 96.27 29.32
N VAL A 245 -8.36 95.19 28.57
CA VAL A 245 -7.34 94.22 28.99
C VAL A 245 -5.97 94.69 28.51
N TYR A 246 -5.16 95.26 29.40
CA TYR A 246 -3.74 95.48 29.16
C TYR A 246 -3.07 94.12 28.90
N ILE A 247 -2.68 93.89 27.64
CA ILE A 247 -1.85 92.75 27.26
C ILE A 247 -0.48 92.98 27.88
N ASN A 248 -0.20 92.35 29.02
CA ASN A 248 1.14 92.31 29.57
C ASN A 248 2.01 91.44 28.64
N PRO A 249 3.07 91.96 28.00
CA PRO A 249 3.84 91.28 26.95
C PRO A 249 4.41 89.92 27.37
N PHE A 250 4.58 89.70 28.67
CA PHE A 250 5.06 88.43 29.25
C PHE A 250 4.06 87.26 29.14
N SER A 251 2.76 87.54 28.95
CA SER A 251 1.71 86.50 28.89
C SER A 251 1.58 85.83 27.52
N LEU A 252 1.98 86.51 26.44
CA LEU A 252 1.97 85.96 25.07
C LEU A 252 3.11 84.94 24.85
N LEU A 253 4.26 85.11 25.53
CA LEU A 253 5.41 84.21 25.40
C LEU A 253 5.15 82.78 25.94
N LYS A 254 4.20 82.61 26.88
CA LYS A 254 3.80 81.27 27.37
C LYS A 254 2.82 80.56 26.41
N ARG A 255 2.12 81.28 25.53
CA ARG A 255 1.14 80.69 24.61
C ARG A 255 1.76 80.08 23.35
N GLN A 256 2.87 80.65 22.84
CA GLN A 256 3.58 80.10 21.68
C GLN A 256 4.31 78.77 21.96
N LYS A 257 4.57 78.43 23.23
CA LYS A 257 5.20 77.14 23.60
C LYS A 257 4.21 75.96 23.67
N LEU A 258 2.91 76.20 23.70
CA LEU A 258 1.89 75.14 23.80
C LEU A 258 1.29 74.75 22.45
N THR A 259 1.49 75.52 21.38
CA THR A 259 0.97 75.22 20.03
C THR A 259 1.97 74.52 19.10
N HIS A 260 3.23 74.34 19.52
CA HIS A 260 4.27 73.64 18.75
C HIS A 260 4.62 72.23 19.26
N GLY A 261 3.78 71.64 20.12
CA GLY A 261 3.84 70.20 20.38
C GLY A 261 3.23 69.41 19.23
N GLN A 262 3.88 69.43 18.05
CA GLN A 262 3.73 68.37 17.06
C GLN A 262 4.04 67.05 17.78
N ALA A 263 3.00 66.26 18.04
CA ALA A 263 3.19 64.85 18.33
C ALA A 263 3.84 64.22 17.08
N PRO A 264 4.96 63.49 17.19
CA PRO A 264 5.49 62.77 16.05
C PRO A 264 4.45 61.73 15.62
N LEU A 265 4.11 61.75 14.33
CA LEU A 265 3.53 60.62 13.62
C LEU A 265 4.53 59.46 13.75
N ALA A 266 4.28 58.53 14.67
CA ALA A 266 4.90 57.22 14.63
C ALA A 266 4.26 56.47 13.45
N SER A 267 5.02 56.37 12.36
CA SER A 267 4.74 55.49 11.22
C SER A 267 5.85 54.44 11.18
N LEU A 268 5.44 53.18 10.96
CA LEU A 268 6.18 51.90 10.87
C LEU A 268 6.42 51.19 12.21
#